data_AF-A0A3B9J600-F1
#
_entry.id   AF-A0A3B9J600-F1
#
_cell.length_a   1.000
_cell.length_b   1.000
_cell.length_c   1.000
_cell.angle_alpha   90.00
_cell.angle_beta   90.00
_cell.angle_gamma   90.00
#
_symmetry.space_group_name_H-M   'P 1'
#
loop_
_entity.id
_entity.type
_entity.pdbx_description
1 polymer ?
#
loop_
_entity_poly.entity_id
_entity_poly.type
_entity_poly.pdbx_seq_one_letter_code
_entity_poly.pdbx_strand_id
1 'polypeptide(L)'
;MTVASDIAISHSRHPHVRYGAERKLFRLRGKVTNRSHSVDSAAGWVVVAATAISTFAVFGVVYSFGAVFTAIRDEFGVGKGQAALFFSITTFIYFILGVFTGRLADRYGPRPVLLVGAVAMGAGLFFTSLVNNIIVGYLTYGIGAGIGVGCAYVPMVAAVGGWFERDRTKAMGVAVAGIGVGTLVGAPLAKQLVLSYGWRTTFVVLGIGSAALLALASLGARRPPTAGTQEAPPPLKLLLRDHRFTWLYTSMTFLSAGLFVPMIYLDDYLEAQGKTGGALLIGIIGATSVVGRLALGAVGAKVDLMGLYQSCVAALGASYVIWIFAGANYTMLVIFAVCMGTAYGG
;
A
#
# COMPACT_ATOMS: atom_id res chain seq x y z
N MET A 1 -47.54 -1.59 74.43
CA MET A 1 -46.24 -0.88 74.51
C MET A 1 -45.80 -0.60 73.07
N THR A 2 -46.15 0.58 72.51
CA THR A 2 -45.33 1.82 72.39
C THR A 2 -44.17 1.63 71.37
N VAL A 3 -43.93 2.38 70.29
CA VAL A 3 -44.42 3.67 69.72
C VAL A 3 -44.07 3.70 68.22
N ALA A 4 -44.85 4.44 67.42
CA ALA A 4 -44.62 4.81 66.03
C ALA A 4 -43.65 6.00 65.82
N SER A 5 -42.95 6.06 64.69
CA SER A 5 -42.57 7.31 63.96
C SER A 5 -42.02 6.89 62.59
N ASP A 6 -42.71 7.05 61.47
CA ASP A 6 -43.02 8.30 60.73
C ASP A 6 -41.85 9.28 60.62
N ILE A 7 -41.10 9.19 59.51
CA ILE A 7 -40.54 10.35 58.81
C ILE A 7 -40.76 10.15 57.31
N ALA A 8 -41.81 10.77 56.80
CA ALA A 8 -42.04 11.01 55.38
C ALA A 8 -41.90 12.51 55.10
N ILE A 9 -40.75 13.00 54.61
CA ILE A 9 -40.57 14.29 53.88
C ILE A 9 -39.24 14.10 53.09
N SER A 10 -39.05 14.34 51.79
CA SER A 10 -39.61 15.34 50.89
C SER A 10 -39.34 14.93 49.42
N HIS A 11 -40.33 15.13 48.56
CA HIS A 11 -40.12 15.37 47.14
C HIS A 11 -39.30 16.66 46.93
N SER A 12 -38.07 16.54 46.44
CA SER A 12 -37.39 17.65 45.74
C SER A 12 -36.96 17.20 44.34
N ARG A 13 -37.93 17.23 43.42
CA ARG A 13 -37.65 17.17 41.99
C ARG A 13 -36.83 18.42 41.63
N HIS A 14 -35.56 18.26 41.27
CA HIS A 14 -34.81 19.25 40.50
C HIS A 14 -34.95 18.92 38.99
N PRO A 15 -35.94 19.46 38.27
CA PRO A 15 -36.16 19.17 36.85
C PRO A 15 -34.99 19.63 35.94
N HIS A 16 -34.16 20.57 36.40
CA HIS A 16 -33.08 21.16 35.59
C HIS A 16 -31.86 20.24 35.37
N VAL A 17 -31.56 19.32 36.30
CA VAL A 17 -30.40 18.42 36.16
C VAL A 17 -30.69 17.28 35.19
N ARG A 18 -31.92 16.74 35.22
CA ARG A 18 -32.38 15.69 34.30
C ARG A 18 -32.40 16.19 32.85
N TYR A 19 -32.85 17.43 32.64
CA TYR A 19 -32.86 18.08 31.31
C TYR A 19 -31.46 18.25 30.70
N GLY A 20 -30.44 18.54 31.53
CA GLY A 20 -29.04 18.65 31.07
C GLY A 20 -28.45 17.31 30.64
N ALA A 21 -28.70 16.25 31.43
CA ALA A 21 -28.26 14.90 31.13
C ALA A 21 -28.98 14.32 29.89
N GLU A 22 -30.29 14.52 29.77
CA GLU A 22 -31.07 14.09 28.61
C GLU A 22 -30.71 14.84 27.33
N ARG A 23 -30.43 16.16 27.39
CA ARG A 23 -29.88 16.89 26.22
C ARG A 23 -28.49 16.41 25.84
N LYS A 24 -27.64 16.06 26.81
CA LYS A 24 -26.29 15.52 26.55
C LYS A 24 -26.39 14.13 25.92
N LEU A 25 -27.28 13.28 26.44
CA LEU A 25 -27.60 11.96 25.88
C LEU A 25 -28.23 12.07 24.50
N PHE A 26 -29.14 13.01 24.26
CA PHE A 26 -29.76 13.23 22.94
C PHE A 26 -28.76 13.80 21.93
N ARG A 27 -27.85 14.70 22.34
CA ARG A 27 -26.72 15.16 21.51
C ARG A 27 -25.71 14.05 21.23
N LEU A 28 -25.42 13.19 22.20
CA LEU A 28 -24.55 12.03 22.02
C LEU A 28 -25.21 11.02 21.09
N ARG A 29 -26.50 10.71 21.29
CA ARG A 29 -27.30 9.80 20.47
C ARG A 29 -27.48 10.32 19.04
N GLY A 30 -27.71 11.63 18.86
CA GLY A 30 -27.73 12.31 17.57
C GLY A 30 -26.36 12.39 16.87
N LYS A 31 -25.26 12.54 17.62
CA LYS A 31 -23.90 12.40 17.07
C LYS A 31 -23.57 10.96 16.68
N VAL A 32 -24.07 9.97 17.41
CA VAL A 32 -23.86 8.54 17.13
C VAL A 32 -24.69 8.09 15.91
N THR A 33 -25.94 8.52 15.77
CA THR A 33 -26.76 8.20 14.59
C THR A 33 -26.31 8.91 13.32
N ASN A 34 -25.78 10.14 13.42
CA ASN A 34 -25.22 10.83 12.26
C ASN A 34 -23.81 10.32 11.88
N ARG A 35 -23.09 9.68 12.82
CA ARG A 35 -21.78 9.04 12.58
C ARG A 35 -21.89 7.82 11.67
N SER A 36 -22.88 6.95 11.90
CA SER A 36 -23.10 5.75 11.06
C SER A 36 -23.51 6.08 9.63
N HIS A 37 -24.02 7.30 9.37
CA HIS A 37 -24.31 7.80 8.01
C HIS A 37 -23.09 8.42 7.31
N SER A 38 -22.00 8.69 8.03
CA SER A 38 -20.78 9.32 7.50
C SER A 38 -19.65 8.33 7.18
N VAL A 39 -19.60 7.21 7.90
CA VAL A 39 -18.74 6.06 7.64
C VAL A 39 -19.43 5.19 6.58
N ASP A 40 -18.68 4.60 5.66
CA ASP A 40 -19.20 3.89 4.47
C ASP A 40 -20.01 4.78 3.48
N SER A 41 -19.75 6.09 3.46
CA SER A 41 -20.40 7.06 2.55
C SER A 41 -19.75 7.13 1.16
N ALA A 42 -20.44 7.73 0.16
CA ALA A 42 -19.90 7.98 -1.19
C ALA A 42 -18.55 8.74 -1.18
N ALA A 43 -18.32 9.58 -0.17
CA ALA A 43 -17.04 10.26 0.04
C ALA A 43 -15.89 9.28 0.36
N GLY A 44 -16.16 8.16 1.03
CA GLY A 44 -15.18 7.11 1.29
C GLY A 44 -14.71 6.41 0.02
N TRP A 45 -15.62 6.20 -0.94
CA TRP A 45 -15.29 5.63 -2.26
C TRP A 45 -14.43 6.57 -3.11
N VAL A 46 -14.57 7.90 -2.96
CA VAL A 46 -13.64 8.86 -3.57
C VAL A 46 -12.23 8.69 -3.00
N VAL A 47 -12.09 8.44 -1.69
CA VAL A 47 -10.79 8.15 -1.08
C VAL A 47 -10.24 6.82 -1.57
N VAL A 48 -11.06 5.79 -1.72
CA VAL A 48 -10.66 4.50 -2.31
C VAL A 48 -10.12 4.69 -3.73
N ALA A 49 -10.83 5.44 -4.58
CA ALA A 49 -10.38 5.74 -5.93
C ALA A 49 -9.05 6.54 -5.93
N ALA A 50 -8.91 7.53 -5.05
CA ALA A 50 -7.67 8.28 -4.89
C ALA A 50 -6.50 7.38 -4.43
N THR A 51 -6.73 6.46 -3.50
CA THR A 51 -5.73 5.48 -3.05
C THR A 51 -5.38 4.50 -4.17
N ALA A 52 -6.35 4.07 -4.98
CA ALA A 52 -6.08 3.21 -6.13
C ALA A 52 -5.21 3.93 -7.17
N ILE A 53 -5.49 5.21 -7.47
CA ILE A 53 -4.67 6.02 -8.38
C ILE A 53 -3.28 6.26 -7.80
N SER A 54 -3.16 6.56 -6.51
CA SER A 54 -1.86 6.79 -5.88
C SER A 54 -1.02 5.53 -5.91
N THR A 55 -1.57 4.39 -5.47
CA THR A 55 -0.86 3.11 -5.47
C THR A 55 -0.51 2.63 -6.87
N PHE A 56 -1.38 2.83 -7.86
CA PHE A 56 -1.07 2.61 -9.28
C PHE A 56 0.16 3.40 -9.72
N ALA A 57 0.20 4.70 -9.42
CA ALA A 57 1.29 5.57 -9.85
C ALA A 57 2.64 5.18 -9.24
N VAL A 58 2.72 4.98 -7.92
CA VAL A 58 4.01 4.67 -7.27
C VAL A 58 4.48 3.24 -7.55
N PHE A 59 3.62 2.23 -7.41
CA PHE A 59 4.04 0.84 -7.63
C PHE A 59 4.20 0.51 -9.11
N GLY A 60 3.46 1.18 -9.99
CA GLY A 60 3.69 1.10 -11.42
C GLY A 60 5.13 1.50 -11.76
N VAL A 61 5.65 2.60 -11.22
CA VAL A 61 7.04 3.00 -11.47
C VAL A 61 8.04 2.05 -10.80
N VAL A 62 7.85 1.73 -9.52
CA VAL A 62 8.81 0.92 -8.76
C VAL A 62 8.96 -0.50 -9.33
N TYR A 63 7.86 -1.14 -9.73
CA TYR A 63 7.91 -2.47 -10.34
C TYR A 63 8.29 -2.47 -11.81
N SER A 64 8.20 -1.33 -12.49
CA SER A 64 8.74 -1.17 -13.85
C SER A 64 10.27 -1.08 -13.89
N PHE A 65 10.93 -0.87 -12.74
CA PHE A 65 12.38 -0.69 -12.68
C PHE A 65 13.14 -1.86 -13.33
N GLY A 66 12.67 -3.10 -13.17
CA GLY A 66 13.29 -4.27 -13.78
C GLY A 66 13.45 -4.15 -15.30
N ALA A 67 12.47 -3.55 -15.98
CA ALA A 67 12.50 -3.35 -17.43
C ALA A 67 13.48 -2.24 -17.88
N VAL A 68 13.77 -1.28 -17.01
CA VAL A 68 14.71 -0.17 -17.27
C VAL A 68 16.14 -0.56 -16.87
N PHE A 69 16.27 -1.45 -15.89
CA PHE A 69 17.53 -1.82 -15.29
C PHE A 69 18.52 -2.44 -16.28
N THR A 70 18.07 -3.29 -17.20
CA THR A 70 18.94 -3.91 -18.22
C THR A 70 19.67 -2.86 -19.04
N ALA A 71 18.98 -1.80 -19.48
CA ALA A 71 19.59 -0.69 -20.23
C ALA A 71 20.59 0.13 -19.39
N ILE A 72 20.30 0.36 -18.11
CA ILE A 72 21.23 1.05 -17.18
C ILE A 72 22.48 0.19 -16.96
N ARG A 73 22.29 -1.13 -16.83
CA ARG A 73 23.36 -2.09 -16.63
C ARG A 73 24.37 -2.06 -17.76
N ASP A 74 23.86 -2.08 -18.99
CA ASP A 74 24.68 -2.14 -20.20
C ASP A 74 25.46 -0.83 -20.40
N GLU A 75 24.89 0.32 -20.02
CA GLU A 75 25.59 1.61 -20.10
C GLU A 75 26.67 1.80 -19.04
N PHE A 76 26.40 1.41 -17.79
CA PHE A 76 27.34 1.61 -16.67
C PHE A 76 28.26 0.41 -16.40
N GLY A 77 28.11 -0.69 -17.15
CA GLY A 77 28.93 -1.90 -17.00
C GLY A 77 28.80 -2.58 -15.63
N VAL A 78 27.64 -2.44 -14.98
CA VAL A 78 27.44 -2.87 -13.58
C VAL A 78 26.89 -4.29 -13.44
N GLY A 79 27.15 -4.93 -12.30
CA GLY A 79 26.70 -6.30 -12.03
C GLY A 79 25.27 -6.42 -11.49
N LYS A 80 24.72 -7.64 -11.45
CA LYS A 80 23.37 -7.91 -10.89
C LYS A 80 23.22 -7.55 -9.41
N GLY A 81 24.31 -7.62 -8.63
CA GLY A 81 24.31 -7.21 -7.22
C GLY A 81 24.13 -5.70 -7.03
N GLN A 82 24.59 -4.90 -7.98
CA GLN A 82 24.41 -3.45 -7.99
C GLN A 82 22.97 -3.05 -8.35
N ALA A 83 22.27 -3.89 -9.14
CA ALA A 83 20.81 -3.78 -9.36
C ALA A 83 20.03 -3.83 -8.05
N ALA A 84 20.39 -4.79 -7.20
CA ALA A 84 19.72 -5.02 -5.92
C ALA A 84 19.80 -3.76 -5.04
N LEU A 85 20.87 -2.97 -5.15
CA LEU A 85 21.06 -1.75 -4.35
C LEU A 85 20.03 -0.67 -4.66
N PHE A 86 19.66 -0.44 -5.93
CA PHE A 86 18.60 0.51 -6.29
C PHE A 86 17.31 0.18 -5.54
N PHE A 87 16.88 -1.07 -5.65
CA PHE A 87 15.65 -1.52 -5.04
C PHE A 87 15.75 -1.59 -3.52
N SER A 88 16.90 -2.02 -2.98
CA SER A 88 17.13 -2.13 -1.53
C SER A 88 17.10 -0.76 -0.86
N ILE A 89 17.76 0.26 -1.45
CA ILE A 89 17.75 1.63 -0.95
C ILE A 89 16.34 2.20 -1.02
N THR A 90 15.66 2.05 -2.17
CA THR A 90 14.25 2.48 -2.34
C THR A 90 13.36 1.85 -1.27
N THR A 91 13.51 0.54 -1.06
CA THR A 91 12.70 -0.26 -0.14
C THR A 91 12.94 0.11 1.30
N PHE A 92 14.21 0.25 1.68
CA PHE A 92 14.61 0.71 3.00
C PHE A 92 14.03 2.09 3.32
N ILE A 93 14.14 3.03 2.38
CA ILE A 93 13.65 4.39 2.55
C ILE A 93 12.13 4.40 2.72
N TYR A 94 11.36 3.73 1.84
CA TYR A 94 9.90 3.77 1.98
C TYR A 94 9.40 3.06 3.24
N PHE A 95 10.02 1.95 3.67
CA PHE A 95 9.61 1.27 4.91
C PHE A 95 9.86 2.13 6.15
N ILE A 96 11.01 2.79 6.22
CA ILE A 96 11.33 3.72 7.32
C ILE A 96 10.38 4.91 7.28
N LEU A 97 10.23 5.55 6.12
CA LEU A 97 9.32 6.67 5.96
C LEU A 97 7.87 6.27 6.25
N GLY A 98 7.46 5.02 6.01
CA GLY A 98 6.12 4.54 6.37
C GLY A 98 5.77 4.78 7.83
N VAL A 99 6.71 4.59 8.75
CA VAL A 99 6.52 4.82 10.21
C VAL A 99 6.26 6.29 10.53
N PHE A 100 6.91 7.20 9.79
CA PHE A 100 6.81 8.65 10.02
C PHE A 100 5.63 9.28 9.28
N THR A 101 5.43 8.89 8.03
CA THR A 101 4.39 9.41 7.13
C THR A 101 2.99 9.10 7.62
N GLY A 102 2.77 7.96 8.27
CA GLY A 102 1.50 7.64 8.95
C GLY A 102 1.16 8.70 10.03
N ARG A 103 2.08 8.94 10.97
CA ARG A 103 1.90 9.96 12.02
C ARG A 103 1.76 11.37 11.45
N LEU A 104 2.50 11.67 10.38
CA LEU A 104 2.44 12.96 9.71
C LEU A 104 1.07 13.17 9.06
N ALA A 105 0.51 12.13 8.46
CA ALA A 105 -0.82 12.14 7.87
C ALA A 105 -1.92 12.25 8.94
N ASP A 106 -1.75 11.64 10.11
CA ASP A 106 -2.69 11.80 11.22
C ASP A 106 -2.73 13.26 11.69
N ARG A 107 -1.57 13.93 11.77
CA ARG A 107 -1.46 15.33 12.23
C ARG A 107 -1.87 16.36 11.19
N TYR A 108 -1.36 16.25 9.96
CA TYR A 108 -1.52 17.24 8.90
C TYR A 108 -2.54 16.84 7.82
N GLY A 109 -3.08 15.62 7.90
CA GLY A 109 -3.94 15.04 6.88
C GLY A 109 -3.16 14.35 5.76
N PRO A 110 -3.82 13.48 4.98
CA PRO A 110 -3.17 12.71 3.92
C PRO A 110 -2.76 13.57 2.71
N ARG A 111 -3.49 14.66 2.42
CA ARG A 111 -3.27 15.47 1.21
C ARG A 111 -1.89 16.16 1.13
N PRO A 112 -1.40 16.89 2.15
CA PRO A 112 -0.07 17.51 2.08
C PRO A 112 1.04 16.47 1.96
N VAL A 113 0.91 15.34 2.67
CA VAL A 113 1.89 14.24 2.61
C VAL A 113 1.96 13.66 1.20
N LEU A 114 0.82 13.45 0.56
CA LEU A 114 0.77 12.94 -0.82
C LEU A 114 1.39 13.91 -1.83
N LEU A 115 1.19 15.23 -1.67
CA LEU A 115 1.82 16.25 -2.54
C LEU A 115 3.35 16.27 -2.38
N VAL A 116 3.86 16.14 -1.16
CA VAL A 116 5.31 15.99 -0.93
C VAL A 116 5.83 14.74 -1.63
N GLY A 117 5.09 13.63 -1.53
CA GLY A 117 5.39 12.39 -2.27
C GLY A 117 5.42 12.60 -3.79
N ALA A 118 4.46 13.34 -4.35
CA ALA A 118 4.38 13.64 -5.78
C ALA A 118 5.60 14.41 -6.28
N VAL A 119 5.99 15.47 -5.56
CA VAL A 119 7.17 16.27 -5.90
C VAL A 119 8.44 15.45 -5.75
N ALA A 120 8.60 14.70 -4.66
CA ALA A 120 9.77 13.87 -4.43
C ALA A 120 9.94 12.77 -5.49
N MET A 121 8.84 12.09 -5.86
CA MET A 121 8.83 11.06 -6.89
C MET A 121 9.24 11.66 -8.25
N GLY A 122 8.57 12.73 -8.68
CA GLY A 122 8.83 13.38 -9.95
C GLY A 122 10.24 13.95 -10.05
N ALA A 123 10.69 14.68 -9.02
CA ALA A 123 12.02 15.25 -8.98
C ALA A 123 13.11 14.17 -8.91
N GLY A 124 12.90 13.11 -8.13
CA GLY A 124 13.82 11.99 -8.02
C GLY A 124 14.06 11.32 -9.37
N LEU A 125 12.98 10.93 -10.05
CA LEU A 125 13.05 10.33 -11.39
C LEU A 125 13.65 11.27 -12.43
N PHE A 126 13.31 12.56 -12.37
CA PHE A 126 13.90 13.57 -13.24
C PHE A 126 15.41 13.69 -13.02
N PHE A 127 15.87 13.78 -11.76
CA PHE A 127 17.30 13.83 -11.47
C PHE A 127 18.01 12.54 -11.87
N THR A 128 17.40 11.36 -11.67
CA THR A 128 17.93 10.08 -12.13
C THR A 128 18.16 10.07 -13.64
N SER A 129 17.31 10.74 -14.44
CA SER A 129 17.48 10.82 -15.89
C SER A 129 18.75 11.59 -16.33
N LEU A 130 19.27 12.47 -15.47
CA LEU A 130 20.44 13.32 -15.74
C LEU A 130 21.75 12.71 -15.22
N VAL A 131 21.68 11.54 -14.60
CA VAL A 131 22.81 10.93 -13.92
C VAL A 131 23.82 10.35 -14.93
N ASN A 132 25.09 10.65 -14.68
CA ASN A 132 26.25 10.05 -15.36
C ASN A 132 27.13 9.20 -14.41
N ASN A 133 26.69 9.01 -13.16
CA ASN A 133 27.37 8.19 -12.16
C ASN A 133 26.36 7.34 -11.39
N ILE A 134 26.50 6.01 -11.45
CA ILE A 134 25.52 5.10 -10.87
C ILE A 134 25.28 5.29 -9.36
N ILE A 135 26.28 5.76 -8.60
CA ILE A 135 26.14 6.04 -7.16
C ILE A 135 25.14 7.18 -6.94
N VAL A 136 25.21 8.23 -7.76
CA VAL A 136 24.25 9.34 -7.73
C VAL A 136 22.87 8.84 -8.21
N GLY A 137 22.85 7.87 -9.12
CA GLY A 137 21.65 7.15 -9.53
C GLY A 137 20.94 6.47 -8.35
N TYR A 138 21.68 5.71 -7.54
CA TYR A 138 21.14 5.04 -6.36
C TYR A 138 20.48 6.03 -5.39
N LEU A 139 21.11 7.18 -5.16
CA LEU A 139 20.59 8.19 -4.25
C LEU A 139 19.37 8.90 -4.82
N THR A 140 19.44 9.39 -6.06
CA THR A 140 18.34 10.14 -6.69
C THR A 140 17.09 9.28 -6.85
N TYR A 141 17.25 8.06 -7.39
CA TYR A 141 16.14 7.13 -7.58
C TYR A 141 15.65 6.60 -6.23
N GLY A 142 16.56 6.11 -5.39
CA GLY A 142 16.21 5.49 -4.11
C GLY A 142 15.51 6.45 -3.15
N ILE A 143 16.02 7.67 -3.02
CA ILE A 143 15.42 8.69 -2.17
C ILE A 143 14.11 9.18 -2.77
N GLY A 144 14.11 9.54 -4.06
CA GLY A 144 12.92 10.07 -4.72
C GLY A 144 11.77 9.08 -4.76
N ALA A 145 12.03 7.87 -5.27
CA ALA A 145 11.04 6.81 -5.34
C ALA A 145 10.63 6.31 -3.96
N GLY A 146 11.59 6.18 -3.02
CA GLY A 146 11.30 5.72 -1.67
C GLY A 146 10.41 6.70 -0.90
N ILE A 147 10.71 8.01 -0.95
CA ILE A 147 9.85 9.04 -0.34
C ILE A 147 8.48 9.08 -1.03
N GLY A 148 8.45 9.00 -2.36
CA GLY A 148 7.22 8.95 -3.14
C GLY A 148 6.28 7.83 -2.66
N VAL A 149 6.78 6.60 -2.59
CA VAL A 149 6.03 5.42 -2.13
C VAL A 149 5.61 5.58 -0.67
N GLY A 150 6.53 5.97 0.22
CA GLY A 150 6.25 6.09 1.65
C GLY A 150 5.13 7.09 1.93
N CYS A 151 5.15 8.23 1.26
CA CYS A 151 4.14 9.29 1.38
C CYS A 151 2.80 8.94 0.71
N ALA A 152 2.82 8.13 -0.36
CA ALA A 152 1.63 7.83 -1.15
C ALA A 152 0.88 6.57 -0.73
N TYR A 153 1.59 5.60 -0.13
CA TYR A 153 1.02 4.31 0.22
C TYR A 153 0.42 4.32 1.63
N VAL A 154 1.26 4.53 2.66
CA VAL A 154 0.85 4.37 4.07
C VAL A 154 -0.29 5.33 4.46
N PRO A 155 -0.19 6.66 4.19
CA PRO A 155 -1.25 7.61 4.50
C PRO A 155 -2.60 7.30 3.83
N MET A 156 -2.55 6.88 2.56
CA MET A 156 -3.75 6.67 1.75
C MET A 156 -4.46 5.38 2.12
N VAL A 157 -3.72 4.31 2.40
CA VAL A 157 -4.28 3.06 2.93
C VAL A 157 -4.87 3.30 4.33
N ALA A 158 -4.15 4.01 5.20
CA ALA A 158 -4.67 4.36 6.53
C ALA A 158 -5.97 5.19 6.44
N ALA A 159 -6.04 6.15 5.51
CA ALA A 159 -7.24 6.96 5.28
C ALA A 159 -8.44 6.08 4.90
N VAL A 160 -8.29 5.15 3.94
CA VAL A 160 -9.37 4.21 3.58
C VAL A 160 -9.85 3.42 4.80
N GLY A 161 -8.94 3.00 5.67
CA GLY A 161 -9.27 2.21 6.87
C GLY A 161 -10.06 2.97 7.92
N GLY A 162 -9.94 4.29 7.94
CA GLY A 162 -10.73 5.17 8.80
C GLY A 162 -12.09 5.55 8.23
N TRP A 163 -12.33 5.36 6.92
CA TRP A 163 -13.60 5.66 6.25
C TRP A 163 -14.58 4.50 6.24
N PHE A 164 -14.09 3.26 6.41
CA PHE A 164 -14.90 2.05 6.33
C PHE A 164 -14.80 1.20 7.60
N GLU A 165 -15.95 0.78 8.13
CA GLU A 165 -16.04 -0.15 9.26
C GLU A 165 -16.59 -1.51 8.80
N ARG A 166 -17.74 -1.51 8.10
CA ARG A 166 -18.42 -2.76 7.70
C ARG A 166 -17.81 -3.40 6.46
N ASP A 167 -17.49 -2.60 5.45
CA ASP A 167 -16.94 -3.06 4.16
C ASP A 167 -15.42 -2.82 4.06
N ARG A 168 -14.73 -2.75 5.21
CA ARG A 168 -13.30 -2.38 5.29
C ARG A 168 -12.39 -3.26 4.43
N THR A 169 -12.54 -4.57 4.48
CA THR A 169 -11.70 -5.51 3.69
C THR A 169 -11.92 -5.36 2.19
N LYS A 170 -13.17 -5.14 1.75
CA LYS A 170 -13.49 -4.87 0.34
C LYS A 170 -12.91 -3.53 -0.12
N ALA A 171 -13.12 -2.47 0.65
CA ALA A 171 -12.62 -1.15 0.33
C ALA A 171 -11.08 -1.13 0.25
N MET A 172 -10.40 -1.83 1.16
CA MET A 172 -8.95 -2.03 1.10
C MET A 172 -8.52 -2.82 -0.12
N GLY A 173 -9.20 -3.92 -0.45
CA GLY A 173 -8.92 -4.72 -1.64
C GLY A 173 -8.99 -3.88 -2.93
N VAL A 174 -10.04 -3.06 -3.08
CA VAL A 174 -10.19 -2.15 -4.23
C VAL A 174 -9.12 -1.05 -4.21
N ALA A 175 -8.85 -0.44 -3.05
CA ALA A 175 -7.86 0.62 -2.91
C ALA A 175 -6.43 0.15 -3.27
N VAL A 176 -6.06 -1.07 -2.87
CA VAL A 176 -4.73 -1.64 -3.11
C VAL A 176 -4.66 -2.39 -4.45
N ALA A 177 -5.80 -2.68 -5.09
CA ALA A 177 -5.84 -3.21 -6.47
C ALA A 177 -5.08 -2.32 -7.46
N GLY A 178 -4.99 -1.02 -7.18
CA GLY A 178 -4.15 -0.07 -7.93
C GLY A 178 -2.70 -0.55 -8.09
N ILE A 179 -2.11 -1.21 -7.08
CA ILE A 179 -0.77 -1.80 -7.17
C ILE A 179 -0.69 -2.78 -8.34
N GLY A 180 -1.62 -3.74 -8.42
CA GLY A 180 -1.60 -4.78 -9.44
C GLY A 180 -1.86 -4.25 -10.84
N VAL A 181 -2.77 -3.27 -10.99
CA VAL A 181 -3.00 -2.57 -12.26
C VAL A 181 -1.75 -1.77 -12.66
N GLY A 182 -1.08 -1.15 -11.68
CA GLY A 182 0.18 -0.44 -11.87
C GLY A 182 1.28 -1.36 -12.39
N THR A 183 1.43 -2.56 -11.81
CA THR A 183 2.37 -3.57 -12.30
C THR A 183 2.03 -4.03 -13.72
N LEU A 184 0.74 -4.32 -13.97
CA LEU A 184 0.25 -4.82 -15.26
C LEU A 184 0.52 -3.84 -16.41
N VAL A 185 0.26 -2.55 -16.19
CA VAL A 185 0.41 -1.52 -17.22
C VAL A 185 1.83 -0.95 -17.24
N GLY A 186 2.40 -0.72 -16.07
CA GLY A 186 3.69 -0.03 -15.90
C GLY A 186 4.84 -0.78 -16.56
N ALA A 187 5.00 -2.08 -16.27
CA ALA A 187 6.18 -2.82 -16.72
C ALA A 187 6.26 -2.92 -18.27
N PRO A 188 5.17 -3.28 -18.99
CA PRO A 188 5.18 -3.26 -20.46
C PRO A 188 5.38 -1.85 -21.04
N LEU A 189 4.74 -0.83 -20.46
CA LEU A 189 4.88 0.55 -20.90
C LEU A 189 6.33 1.03 -20.76
N ALA A 190 6.96 0.77 -19.62
CA ALA A 190 8.36 1.12 -19.39
C ALA A 190 9.29 0.40 -20.37
N LYS A 191 9.07 -0.90 -20.62
CA LYS A 191 9.86 -1.66 -21.61
C LYS A 191 9.75 -1.03 -23.01
N GLN A 192 8.54 -0.68 -23.46
CA GLN A 192 8.34 -0.04 -24.76
C GLN A 192 9.00 1.35 -24.86
N LEU A 193 8.91 2.15 -23.79
CA LEU A 193 9.54 3.47 -23.74
C LEU A 193 11.07 3.37 -23.77
N VAL A 194 11.65 2.40 -23.06
CA VAL A 194 13.10 2.16 -23.07
C VAL A 194 13.58 1.77 -24.46
N LEU A 195 12.86 0.86 -25.15
CA LEU A 195 13.22 0.44 -26.51
C LEU A 195 13.12 1.56 -27.54
N SER A 196 12.19 2.51 -27.36
CA SER A 196 11.91 3.56 -28.34
C SER A 196 12.73 4.84 -28.11
N TYR A 197 12.91 5.23 -26.84
CA TYR A 197 13.46 6.54 -26.46
C TYR A 197 14.61 6.47 -25.45
N GLY A 198 14.99 5.27 -25.01
CA GLY A 198 16.01 5.04 -23.99
C GLY A 198 15.51 5.23 -22.55
N TRP A 199 16.34 4.82 -21.59
CA TRP A 199 15.99 4.80 -20.17
C TRP A 199 15.87 6.19 -19.54
N ARG A 200 16.68 7.16 -19.99
CA ARG A 200 16.66 8.54 -19.47
C ARG A 200 15.31 9.21 -19.71
N THR A 201 14.86 9.21 -20.98
CA THR A 201 13.55 9.75 -21.38
C THR A 201 12.43 9.01 -20.67
N THR A 202 12.56 7.69 -20.51
CA THR A 202 11.58 6.87 -19.79
C THR A 202 11.39 7.35 -18.34
N PHE A 203 12.47 7.65 -17.60
CA PHE A 203 12.33 8.18 -16.25
C PHE A 203 11.70 9.57 -16.19
N VAL A 204 11.96 10.44 -17.17
CA VAL A 204 11.27 11.75 -17.25
C VAL A 204 9.77 11.56 -17.45
N VAL A 205 9.37 10.71 -18.40
CA VAL A 205 7.95 10.42 -18.68
C VAL A 205 7.27 9.79 -17.48
N LEU A 206 7.88 8.78 -16.86
CA LEU A 206 7.35 8.13 -15.65
C LEU A 206 7.32 9.08 -14.45
N GLY A 207 8.29 9.98 -14.33
CA GLY A 207 8.35 11.01 -13.28
C GLY A 207 7.22 12.02 -13.39
N ILE A 208 7.02 12.60 -14.58
CA ILE A 208 5.93 13.55 -14.82
C ILE A 208 4.57 12.86 -14.67
N GLY A 209 4.41 11.67 -15.27
CA GLY A 209 3.18 10.90 -15.21
C GLY A 209 2.78 10.51 -13.78
N SER A 210 3.72 9.96 -13.01
CA SER A 210 3.47 9.58 -11.60
C SER A 210 3.20 10.81 -10.72
N ALA A 211 3.95 11.90 -10.87
CA ALA A 211 3.70 13.12 -10.11
C ALA A 211 2.32 13.73 -10.42
N ALA A 212 1.91 13.74 -11.69
CA ALA A 212 0.58 14.21 -12.09
C ALA A 212 -0.54 13.33 -11.50
N LEU A 213 -0.41 12.00 -11.57
CA LEU A 213 -1.37 11.07 -10.98
C LEU A 213 -1.46 11.21 -9.45
N LEU A 214 -0.33 11.39 -8.76
CA LEU A 214 -0.31 11.63 -7.32
C LEU A 214 -0.94 12.98 -6.96
N ALA A 215 -0.71 14.03 -7.76
CA ALA A 215 -1.37 15.32 -7.59
C ALA A 215 -2.89 15.21 -7.79
N LEU A 216 -3.35 14.44 -8.79
CA LEU A 216 -4.78 14.15 -9.00
C LEU A 216 -5.37 13.37 -7.82
N ALA A 217 -4.68 12.32 -7.33
CA ALA A 217 -5.09 11.57 -6.15
C ALA A 217 -5.20 12.46 -4.90
N SER A 218 -4.37 13.51 -4.79
CA SER A 218 -4.42 14.46 -3.67
C SER A 218 -5.73 15.24 -3.57
N LEU A 219 -6.47 15.40 -4.69
CA LEU A 219 -7.78 16.04 -4.69
C LEU A 219 -8.84 15.18 -3.97
N GLY A 220 -8.69 13.86 -4.03
CA GLY A 220 -9.55 12.89 -3.36
C GLY A 220 -9.08 12.49 -1.95
N ALA A 221 -7.85 12.85 -1.57
CA ALA A 221 -7.26 12.51 -0.27
C ALA A 221 -7.91 13.30 0.90
N ARG A 222 -9.03 12.78 1.40
CA ARG A 222 -9.80 13.39 2.50
C ARG A 222 -9.53 12.70 3.83
N ARG A 223 -9.48 13.49 4.91
CA ARG A 223 -9.34 12.96 6.27
C ARG A 223 -10.59 12.16 6.65
N PRO A 224 -10.44 11.00 7.33
CA PRO A 224 -11.59 10.25 7.81
C PRO A 224 -12.34 11.02 8.90
N PRO A 225 -13.67 10.86 9.01
CA PRO A 225 -14.49 11.52 10.04
C PRO A 225 -14.03 11.24 11.48
N THR A 226 -13.34 10.11 11.68
CA THR A 226 -12.89 9.58 12.96
C THR A 226 -11.52 10.12 13.41
N ALA A 227 -10.83 10.91 12.58
CA ALA A 227 -9.44 11.36 12.82
C ALA A 227 -9.25 12.21 14.10
N GLY A 228 -10.32 12.81 14.65
CA GLY A 228 -10.26 13.63 15.87
C GLY A 228 -10.54 12.87 17.17
N THR A 229 -10.87 11.57 17.12
CA THR A 229 -11.30 10.78 18.29
C THR A 229 -10.55 9.48 18.49
N GLN A 230 -9.51 9.22 17.70
CA GLN A 230 -8.67 8.04 17.92
C GLN A 230 -7.78 8.28 19.15
N GLU A 231 -7.87 7.39 20.13
CA GLU A 231 -6.92 7.33 21.24
C GLU A 231 -5.51 7.15 20.68
N ALA A 232 -4.52 7.77 21.34
CA ALA A 232 -3.14 7.65 20.91
C ALA A 232 -2.75 6.16 20.80
N PRO A 233 -2.11 5.73 19.70
CA PRO A 233 -1.76 4.34 19.52
C PRO A 233 -0.88 3.87 20.69
N PRO A 234 -1.05 2.61 21.15
CA PRO A 234 -0.29 2.09 22.27
C PRO A 234 1.22 2.19 22.00
N PRO A 235 2.04 2.37 23.04
CA PRO A 235 3.48 2.52 22.87
C PRO A 235 4.06 1.27 22.20
N LEU A 236 5.01 1.47 21.26
CA LEU A 236 5.61 0.40 20.45
C LEU A 236 6.17 -0.75 21.31
N LYS A 237 6.72 -0.43 22.49
CA LYS A 237 7.24 -1.42 23.45
C LYS A 237 6.18 -2.42 23.92
N LEU A 238 4.92 -2.01 23.98
CA LEU A 238 3.81 -2.86 24.40
C LEU A 238 3.34 -3.77 23.26
N LEU A 239 3.35 -3.27 22.02
CA LEU A 239 3.08 -4.06 20.82
C LEU A 239 4.15 -5.14 20.59
N LEU A 240 5.44 -4.81 20.76
CA LEU A 240 6.55 -5.77 20.60
C LEU A 240 6.57 -6.89 21.66
N ARG A 241 5.87 -6.71 22.77
CA ARG A 241 5.70 -7.75 23.80
C ARG A 241 4.57 -8.72 23.49
N ASP A 242 3.68 -8.37 22.57
CA ASP A 242 2.63 -9.27 22.12
C ASP A 242 3.21 -10.30 21.15
N HIS A 243 3.14 -11.57 21.53
CA HIS A 243 3.64 -12.68 20.73
C HIS A 243 2.97 -12.76 19.35
N ARG A 244 1.67 -12.45 19.25
CA ARG A 244 0.94 -12.47 17.98
C ARG A 244 1.44 -11.38 17.05
N PHE A 245 1.68 -10.19 17.59
CA PHE A 245 2.20 -9.06 16.83
C PHE A 245 3.62 -9.35 16.32
N THR A 246 4.50 -9.87 17.19
CA THR A 246 5.89 -10.17 16.82
C THR A 246 5.96 -11.28 15.78
N TRP A 247 5.16 -12.35 15.89
CA TRP A 247 5.12 -13.40 14.86
C TRP A 247 4.58 -12.89 13.51
N LEU A 248 3.50 -12.11 13.52
CA LEU A 248 2.95 -11.52 12.31
C LEU A 248 4.00 -10.65 11.61
N TYR A 249 4.65 -9.75 12.36
CA TYR A 249 5.65 -8.84 11.80
C TYR A 249 6.91 -9.58 11.30
N THR A 250 7.36 -10.60 12.04
CA THR A 250 8.48 -11.45 11.61
C THR A 250 8.14 -12.17 10.31
N SER A 251 6.95 -12.77 10.21
CA SER A 251 6.50 -13.44 8.97
C SER A 251 6.44 -12.48 7.78
N MET A 252 5.88 -11.27 7.96
CA MET A 252 5.82 -10.25 6.91
C MET A 252 7.21 -9.77 6.46
N THR A 253 8.17 -9.72 7.39
CA THR A 253 9.56 -9.35 7.08
C THR A 253 10.20 -10.39 6.15
N PHE A 254 10.08 -11.68 6.49
CA PHE A 254 10.58 -12.76 5.62
C PHE A 254 9.83 -12.85 4.30
N LEU A 255 8.52 -12.64 4.30
CA LEU A 255 7.69 -12.60 3.10
C LEU A 255 8.15 -11.52 2.12
N SER A 256 8.44 -10.32 2.65
CA SER A 256 8.88 -9.17 1.87
C SER A 256 10.22 -9.43 1.16
N ALA A 257 11.13 -10.19 1.77
CA ALA A 257 12.40 -10.55 1.15
C ALA A 257 12.21 -11.41 -0.10
N GLY A 258 11.25 -12.35 -0.08
CA GLY A 258 10.93 -13.16 -1.25
C GLY A 258 10.19 -12.37 -2.33
N LEU A 259 9.22 -11.54 -1.93
CA LEU A 259 8.27 -10.87 -2.82
C LEU A 259 8.89 -10.12 -4.01
N PHE A 260 10.02 -9.46 -3.79
CA PHE A 260 10.61 -8.58 -4.81
C PHE A 260 11.49 -9.32 -5.81
N VAL A 261 11.90 -10.54 -5.52
CA VAL A 261 12.79 -11.32 -6.39
C VAL A 261 12.19 -11.52 -7.79
N PRO A 262 10.93 -11.96 -7.95
CA PRO A 262 10.33 -12.11 -9.27
C PRO A 262 10.09 -10.77 -9.98
N MET A 263 9.77 -9.70 -9.24
CA MET A 263 9.49 -8.40 -9.85
C MET A 263 10.74 -7.79 -10.52
N ILE A 264 11.92 -8.13 -10.03
CA ILE A 264 13.19 -7.57 -10.53
C ILE A 264 13.89 -8.54 -11.48
N TYR A 265 14.01 -9.81 -11.08
CA TYR A 265 14.91 -10.75 -11.73
C TYR A 265 14.22 -11.69 -12.71
N LEU A 266 12.89 -11.69 -12.82
CA LEU A 266 12.20 -12.63 -13.72
C LEU A 266 12.47 -12.35 -15.20
N ASP A 267 12.57 -11.08 -15.61
CA ASP A 267 12.93 -10.72 -17.00
C ASP A 267 14.38 -11.12 -17.31
N ASP A 268 15.32 -10.77 -16.41
CA ASP A 268 16.74 -11.14 -16.54
C ASP A 268 16.96 -12.67 -16.50
N TYR A 269 16.15 -13.41 -15.75
CA TYR A 269 16.19 -14.89 -15.71
C TYR A 269 15.82 -15.50 -17.06
N LEU A 270 14.79 -14.97 -17.73
CA LEU A 270 14.38 -15.44 -19.05
C LEU A 270 15.37 -15.03 -20.13
N GLU A 271 15.88 -13.80 -20.09
CA GLU A 271 16.89 -13.31 -21.03
C GLU A 271 18.19 -14.12 -20.95
N ALA A 272 18.61 -14.50 -19.74
CA ALA A 272 19.77 -15.38 -19.54
C ALA A 272 19.62 -16.77 -20.16
N GLN A 273 18.38 -17.21 -20.43
CA GLN A 273 18.06 -18.46 -21.10
C GLN A 273 17.74 -18.27 -22.59
N GLY A 274 17.96 -17.07 -23.14
CA GLY A 274 17.66 -16.74 -24.54
C GLY A 274 16.17 -16.62 -24.84
N LYS A 275 15.32 -16.42 -23.83
CA LYS A 275 13.86 -16.28 -23.99
C LYS A 275 13.41 -14.86 -23.71
N THR A 276 12.39 -14.42 -24.42
CA THR A 276 11.73 -13.13 -24.21
C THR A 276 10.39 -13.32 -23.49
N GLY A 277 9.86 -12.24 -22.91
CA GLY A 277 8.51 -12.24 -22.32
C GLY A 277 8.45 -12.26 -20.79
N GLY A 278 9.53 -11.90 -20.07
CA GLY A 278 9.46 -11.73 -18.61
C GLY A 278 8.62 -10.54 -18.19
N ALA A 279 8.64 -9.44 -18.94
CA ALA A 279 7.70 -8.33 -18.76
C ALA A 279 6.22 -8.78 -18.85
N LEU A 280 5.90 -9.75 -19.71
CA LEU A 280 4.55 -10.32 -19.82
C LEU A 280 4.20 -11.15 -18.58
N LEU A 281 5.15 -11.94 -18.05
CA LEU A 281 4.95 -12.66 -16.79
C LEU A 281 4.75 -11.72 -15.60
N ILE A 282 5.52 -10.64 -15.50
CA ILE A 282 5.33 -9.58 -14.49
C ILE A 282 3.94 -8.96 -14.65
N GLY A 283 3.50 -8.74 -15.90
CA GLY A 283 2.14 -8.33 -16.22
C GLY A 283 1.08 -9.31 -15.72
N ILE A 284 1.28 -10.62 -15.94
CA ILE A 284 0.39 -11.68 -15.43
C ILE A 284 0.33 -11.64 -13.90
N ILE A 285 1.46 -11.52 -13.21
CA ILE A 285 1.49 -11.37 -11.73
C ILE A 285 0.66 -10.14 -11.33
N GLY A 286 0.83 -9.02 -12.03
CA GLY A 286 0.03 -7.81 -11.85
C GLY A 286 -1.47 -8.10 -11.98
N ALA A 287 -1.91 -8.67 -13.09
CA ALA A 287 -3.30 -9.00 -13.37
C ALA A 287 -3.91 -9.96 -12.34
N THR A 288 -3.25 -11.08 -12.04
CA THR A 288 -3.76 -12.06 -11.08
C THR A 288 -3.75 -11.52 -9.65
N SER A 289 -2.82 -10.63 -9.30
CA SER A 289 -2.86 -9.93 -8.01
C SER A 289 -4.02 -8.95 -7.87
N VAL A 290 -4.51 -8.36 -8.97
CA VAL A 290 -5.77 -7.58 -8.93
C VAL A 290 -6.94 -8.50 -8.61
N VAL A 291 -7.04 -9.64 -9.29
CA VAL A 291 -8.09 -10.64 -9.04
C VAL A 291 -8.02 -11.13 -7.59
N GLY A 292 -6.81 -11.45 -7.10
CA GLY A 292 -6.56 -11.84 -5.71
C GLY A 292 -7.06 -10.80 -4.72
N ARG A 293 -6.68 -9.52 -4.88
CA ARG A 293 -7.10 -8.43 -3.98
C ARG A 293 -8.61 -8.22 -3.93
N LEU A 294 -9.27 -8.31 -5.07
CA LEU A 294 -10.72 -8.11 -5.15
C LEU A 294 -11.48 -9.33 -4.60
N ALA A 295 -11.10 -10.54 -5.01
CA ALA A 295 -11.75 -11.77 -4.57
C ALA A 295 -11.50 -12.05 -3.09
N LEU A 296 -10.24 -12.04 -2.66
CA LEU A 296 -9.85 -12.31 -1.28
C LEU A 296 -10.25 -11.17 -0.34
N GLY A 297 -10.25 -9.92 -0.81
CA GLY A 297 -10.83 -8.79 -0.07
C GLY A 297 -12.33 -8.95 0.18
N ALA A 298 -13.08 -9.49 -0.78
CA ALA A 298 -14.51 -9.78 -0.63
C ALA A 298 -14.78 -11.01 0.26
N VAL A 299 -13.96 -12.06 0.14
CA VAL A 299 -14.04 -13.27 0.97
C VAL A 299 -13.62 -12.99 2.41
N GLY A 300 -12.60 -12.16 2.63
CA GLY A 300 -12.09 -11.76 3.94
C GLY A 300 -13.10 -11.03 4.81
N ALA A 301 -14.22 -10.55 4.24
CA ALA A 301 -15.35 -10.04 5.02
C ALA A 301 -16.18 -11.15 5.71
N LYS A 302 -16.02 -12.42 5.31
CA LYS A 302 -16.85 -13.57 5.71
C LYS A 302 -16.06 -14.70 6.37
N VAL A 303 -14.73 -14.71 6.27
CA VAL A 303 -13.86 -15.77 6.79
C VAL A 303 -12.90 -15.22 7.84
N ASP A 304 -12.26 -16.12 8.58
CA ASP A 304 -11.18 -15.73 9.48
C ASP A 304 -10.01 -15.13 8.70
N LEU A 305 -9.66 -13.87 9.01
CA LEU A 305 -8.59 -13.15 8.32
C LEU A 305 -7.22 -13.79 8.56
N MET A 306 -7.00 -14.37 9.75
CA MET A 306 -5.71 -14.98 10.07
C MET A 306 -5.49 -16.27 9.28
N GLY A 307 -6.49 -17.16 9.23
CA GLY A 307 -6.45 -18.35 8.38
C GLY A 307 -6.30 -18.00 6.89
N LEU A 308 -6.98 -16.95 6.43
CA LEU A 308 -6.83 -16.48 5.04
C LEU A 308 -5.39 -16.01 4.76
N TYR A 309 -4.80 -15.19 5.63
CA TYR A 309 -3.41 -14.75 5.53
C TYR A 309 -2.44 -15.95 5.48
N GLN A 310 -2.60 -16.93 6.38
CA GLN A 310 -1.76 -18.13 6.41
C GLN A 310 -1.84 -18.93 5.10
N SER A 311 -3.05 -19.08 4.55
CA SER A 311 -3.25 -19.77 3.27
C SER A 311 -2.56 -19.06 2.11
N CYS A 312 -2.60 -17.72 2.09
CA CYS A 312 -1.94 -16.92 1.06
C CYS A 312 -0.41 -17.01 1.17
N VAL A 313 0.13 -16.95 2.39
CA VAL A 313 1.57 -17.14 2.62
C VAL A 313 2.04 -18.53 2.18
N ALA A 314 1.28 -19.57 2.50
CA ALA A 314 1.59 -20.93 2.07
C ALA A 314 1.54 -21.09 0.54
N ALA A 315 0.51 -20.51 -0.10
CA ALA A 315 0.39 -20.50 -1.56
C ALA A 315 1.53 -19.72 -2.24
N LEU A 316 1.96 -18.60 -1.66
CA LEU A 316 3.11 -17.85 -2.15
C LEU A 316 4.39 -18.69 -2.04
N GLY A 317 4.64 -19.34 -0.91
CA GLY A 317 5.78 -20.25 -0.74
C GLY A 317 5.77 -21.40 -1.76
N ALA A 318 4.62 -22.03 -1.97
CA ALA A 318 4.45 -23.09 -2.97
C ALA A 318 4.74 -22.59 -4.40
N SER A 319 4.41 -21.34 -4.73
CA SER A 319 4.72 -20.77 -6.04
C SER A 319 6.23 -20.73 -6.31
N TYR A 320 7.07 -20.41 -5.32
CA TYR A 320 8.53 -20.41 -5.50
C TYR A 320 9.08 -21.81 -5.78
N VAL A 321 8.46 -22.86 -5.23
CA VAL A 321 8.81 -24.24 -5.56
C VAL A 321 8.55 -24.52 -7.04
N ILE A 322 7.44 -24.02 -7.59
CA ILE A 322 7.16 -24.12 -9.03
C ILE A 322 8.26 -23.45 -9.86
N TRP A 323 8.74 -22.26 -9.47
CA TRP A 323 9.82 -21.59 -10.19
C TRP A 323 11.13 -22.41 -10.15
N ILE A 324 11.50 -22.97 -9.00
CA ILE A 324 12.72 -23.80 -8.87
C ILE A 324 12.70 -24.97 -9.87
N PHE A 325 11.54 -25.61 -10.07
CA PHE A 325 11.40 -26.73 -11.00
C PHE A 325 11.07 -26.33 -12.44
N ALA A 326 10.70 -25.07 -12.69
CA ALA A 326 10.29 -24.61 -14.02
C ALA A 326 11.43 -24.65 -15.04
N GLY A 327 12.69 -24.42 -14.62
CA GLY A 327 13.84 -24.33 -15.52
C GLY A 327 13.57 -23.35 -16.66
N ALA A 328 13.67 -23.84 -17.91
CA ALA A 328 13.36 -23.06 -19.12
C ALA A 328 11.91 -23.19 -19.61
N ASN A 329 11.03 -23.87 -18.89
CA ASN A 329 9.65 -24.06 -19.34
C ASN A 329 8.80 -22.80 -19.07
N TYR A 330 8.45 -22.08 -20.15
CA TYR A 330 7.67 -20.85 -20.05
C TYR A 330 6.27 -21.09 -19.46
N THR A 331 5.63 -22.22 -19.76
CA THR A 331 4.31 -22.56 -19.23
C THR A 331 4.32 -22.73 -17.72
N MET A 332 5.38 -23.35 -17.17
CA MET A 332 5.53 -23.45 -15.70
C MET A 332 5.77 -22.09 -15.05
N LEU A 333 6.49 -21.19 -15.72
CA LEU A 333 6.68 -19.81 -15.26
C LEU A 333 5.37 -18.99 -15.31
N VAL A 334 4.48 -19.27 -16.26
CA VAL A 334 3.12 -18.70 -16.28
C VAL A 334 2.30 -19.21 -15.09
N ILE A 335 2.33 -20.51 -14.79
CA ILE A 335 1.63 -21.07 -13.62
C ILE A 335 2.18 -20.46 -12.33
N PHE A 336 3.50 -20.34 -12.21
CA PHE A 336 4.15 -19.62 -11.13
C PHE A 336 3.60 -18.19 -11.01
N ALA A 337 3.59 -17.42 -12.09
CA ALA A 337 3.12 -16.04 -12.11
C ALA A 337 1.65 -15.90 -11.66
N VAL A 338 0.78 -16.82 -12.09
CA VAL A 338 -0.63 -16.86 -11.70
C VAL A 338 -0.79 -17.17 -10.20
N CYS A 339 -0.13 -18.21 -9.71
CA CYS A 339 -0.18 -18.62 -8.30
C CYS A 339 0.40 -17.54 -7.38
N MET A 340 1.58 -17.02 -7.73
CA MET A 340 2.28 -15.97 -6.99
C MET A 340 1.43 -14.71 -6.94
N GLY A 341 0.93 -14.23 -8.08
CA GLY A 341 0.15 -13.01 -8.12
C GLY A 341 -1.17 -13.11 -7.36
N THR A 342 -1.91 -14.22 -7.49
CA THR A 342 -3.16 -14.43 -6.74
C THR A 342 -2.91 -14.45 -5.24
N ALA A 343 -1.88 -15.18 -4.79
CA ALA A 343 -1.50 -15.27 -3.38
C ALA A 343 -0.95 -13.94 -2.83
N TYR A 344 -0.19 -13.19 -3.63
CA TYR A 344 0.31 -11.86 -3.29
C TYR A 344 -0.83 -10.82 -3.17
N GLY A 345 -1.92 -11.01 -3.91
CA GLY A 345 -3.09 -10.15 -3.80
C GLY A 345 -3.90 -10.36 -2.51
N GLY A 346 -3.73 -11.49 -1.83
CA GLY A 346 -4.51 -11.89 -0.64
C GLY A 346 -4.12 -11.22 0.66
#